data_AF-A0A222MZA0-F1
#
_entry.id   AF-A0A222MZA0-F1
#
_cell.length_a   1.000
_cell.length_b   1.000
_cell.length_c   1.000
_cell.angle_alpha   90.00
_cell.angle_beta   90.00
_cell.angle_gamma   90.00
#
_symmetry.space_group_name_H-M   'P 1'
#
loop_
_entity.id
_entity.type
_entity.pdbx_description
1 polymer ?
#
loop_
_entity_poly.entity_id
_entity_poly.type
_entity_poly.pdbx_seq_one_letter_code
_entity_poly.pdbx_strand_id
1 'polypeptide(L)'
;MNLFSFKKGFLYFCVFIFINMNLFALDIDKSKSKVAFKASKLVFVGVDGEFKDYEGNVSILNDEIVALNGNVFVNSVESGDKTRDEHIRGEVLFDSKKYPIISFKMSKYEALSSANGISKGKIYGLMNAHGVSKDIVFDSTVKKTEEGYILTLNSTVDVKKDFNMQS
;
A
#
# COMPACT_ATOMS: atom_id res chain seq x y z
N MET A 1 -42.48 7.64 -66.18
CA MET A 1 -42.99 8.08 -64.85
C MET A 1 -42.97 6.87 -63.94
N ASN A 2 -41.98 6.80 -63.05
CA ASN A 2 -42.02 6.23 -61.69
C ASN A 2 -40.60 5.97 -61.19
N LEU A 3 -40.24 6.81 -60.23
CA LEU A 3 -39.03 6.80 -59.43
C LEU A 3 -38.92 5.48 -58.65
N PHE A 4 -37.79 4.79 -58.75
CA PHE A 4 -37.35 3.89 -57.69
C PHE A 4 -36.21 4.58 -56.93
N SER A 5 -36.58 5.05 -55.75
CA SER A 5 -35.76 5.81 -54.80
C SER A 5 -34.69 4.91 -54.15
N PHE A 6 -33.42 5.33 -54.22
CA PHE A 6 -32.34 4.77 -53.41
C PHE A 6 -32.55 5.18 -51.94
N LYS A 7 -33.02 4.25 -51.10
CA LYS A 7 -32.95 4.43 -49.64
C LYS A 7 -31.50 4.28 -49.21
N LYS A 8 -30.87 5.39 -48.80
CA LYS A 8 -29.54 5.42 -48.16
C LYS A 8 -29.57 4.59 -46.88
N GLY A 9 -29.09 3.35 -46.95
CA GLY A 9 -28.83 2.53 -45.76
C GLY A 9 -27.44 2.82 -45.22
N PHE A 10 -27.33 3.77 -44.29
CA PHE A 10 -26.10 3.94 -43.51
C PHE A 10 -26.13 2.88 -42.41
N LEU A 11 -25.34 1.82 -42.56
CA LEU A 11 -25.19 0.79 -41.53
C LEU A 11 -24.23 1.33 -40.46
N TYR A 12 -24.77 1.98 -39.44
CA TYR A 12 -24.02 2.33 -38.23
C TYR A 12 -23.81 1.07 -37.39
N PHE A 13 -22.59 0.53 -37.41
CA PHE A 13 -22.19 -0.47 -36.41
C PHE A 13 -21.85 0.28 -35.11
N CYS A 14 -22.85 0.49 -34.25
CA CYS A 14 -22.60 0.92 -32.87
C CYS A 14 -22.02 -0.27 -32.11
N VAL A 15 -20.69 -0.31 -31.96
CA VAL A 15 -20.04 -1.20 -30.99
C VAL A 15 -20.32 -0.64 -29.59
N PHE A 16 -21.31 -1.19 -28.90
CA PHE A 16 -21.46 -0.96 -27.46
C PHE A 16 -20.43 -1.82 -26.73
N ILE A 17 -19.29 -1.24 -26.37
CA ILE A 17 -18.35 -1.88 -25.44
C ILE A 17 -18.89 -1.64 -24.03
N PHE A 18 -19.52 -2.66 -23.43
CA PHE A 18 -19.85 -2.65 -22.00
C PHE A 18 -18.60 -3.01 -21.20
N ILE A 19 -17.84 -1.99 -20.79
CA ILE A 19 -16.72 -2.16 -19.86
C ILE A 19 -17.29 -2.18 -18.44
N ASN A 20 -17.38 -3.35 -17.82
CA ASN A 20 -17.72 -3.47 -16.39
C ASN A 20 -16.42 -3.33 -15.58
N MET A 21 -16.11 -2.12 -15.13
CA MET A 21 -14.98 -1.84 -14.23
C MET A 21 -15.53 -1.43 -12.87
N ASN A 22 -15.17 -2.16 -11.82
CA ASN A 22 -15.51 -1.79 -10.44
C ASN A 22 -14.26 -1.21 -9.77
N LEU A 23 -14.21 0.12 -9.64
CA LEU A 23 -13.13 0.82 -8.95
C LEU A 23 -13.60 1.20 -7.53
N PHE A 24 -12.83 0.81 -6.54
CA PHE A 24 -13.01 1.19 -5.13
C PHE A 24 -11.80 1.99 -4.69
N ALA A 25 -12.01 3.25 -4.29
CA ALA A 25 -10.99 4.08 -3.66
C ALA A 25 -11.34 4.24 -2.18
N LEU A 26 -10.39 3.91 -1.31
CA LEU A 26 -10.58 3.90 0.14
C LEU A 26 -9.41 4.63 0.80
N ASP A 27 -9.72 5.58 1.67
CA ASP A 27 -8.75 6.13 2.60
C ASP A 27 -8.59 5.17 3.79
N ILE A 28 -7.40 5.14 4.36
CA ILE A 28 -7.09 4.31 5.52
C ILE A 28 -7.90 4.79 6.73
N ASP A 29 -8.76 3.92 7.26
CA ASP A 29 -9.42 4.10 8.55
C ASP A 29 -8.49 3.62 9.67
N LYS A 30 -7.92 4.56 10.43
CA LYS A 30 -6.98 4.26 11.54
C LYS A 30 -7.62 3.41 12.66
N SER A 31 -8.95 3.43 12.80
CA SER A 31 -9.64 2.62 13.83
C SER A 31 -9.73 1.13 13.47
N LYS A 32 -9.55 0.81 12.18
CA LYS A 32 -9.62 -0.56 11.64
C LYS A 32 -8.31 -1.01 10.99
N SER A 33 -7.28 -0.19 11.08
CA SER A 33 -5.97 -0.41 10.45
C SER A 33 -4.88 -0.45 11.50
N LYS A 34 -3.70 -0.96 11.11
CA LYS A 34 -2.51 -0.97 11.96
C LYS A 34 -1.25 -0.98 11.11
N VAL A 35 -0.27 -0.17 11.51
CA VAL A 35 1.10 -0.23 11.00
C VAL A 35 2.00 -0.73 12.12
N ALA A 36 2.42 -1.99 12.05
CA ALA A 36 3.23 -2.64 13.07
C ALA A 36 4.60 -3.04 12.53
N PHE A 37 5.59 -3.13 13.41
CA PHE A 37 6.91 -3.63 13.10
C PHE A 37 7.38 -4.59 14.19
N LYS A 38 8.34 -5.44 13.80
CA LYS A 38 9.12 -6.27 14.71
C LYS A 38 10.59 -6.08 14.38
N ALA A 39 11.33 -5.44 15.28
CA ALA A 39 12.76 -5.20 15.12
C ALA A 39 13.55 -6.31 15.84
N SER A 40 14.50 -6.95 15.17
CA SER A 40 15.39 -7.93 15.80
C SER A 40 16.80 -7.83 15.24
N LYS A 41 17.80 -7.90 16.12
CA LYS A 41 19.22 -7.95 15.73
C LYS A 41 19.66 -9.36 15.35
N LEU A 42 19.06 -10.39 15.97
CA LEU A 42 19.35 -11.82 15.79
C LEU A 42 18.17 -12.64 16.35
N VAL A 43 17.22 -13.06 15.51
CA VAL A 43 16.18 -14.14 15.59
C VAL A 43 15.44 -14.46 16.91
N PHE A 44 15.96 -14.22 18.11
CA PHE A 44 15.47 -14.77 19.38
C PHE A 44 14.65 -13.79 20.23
N VAL A 45 15.00 -12.49 20.25
CA VAL A 45 14.20 -11.47 20.93
C VAL A 45 13.94 -10.34 19.94
N GLY A 46 12.69 -10.24 19.50
CA GLY A 46 12.21 -9.12 18.71
C GLY A 46 11.57 -8.09 19.64
N VAL A 47 11.76 -6.82 19.33
CA VAL A 47 10.96 -5.73 19.89
C VAL A 47 9.81 -5.51 18.95
N ASP A 48 8.60 -5.72 19.45
CA ASP A 48 7.38 -5.36 18.74
C ASP A 48 7.08 -3.87 18.99
N GLY A 49 6.55 -3.20 17.97
CA GLY A 49 6.07 -1.84 18.08
C GLY A 49 5.10 -1.49 16.95
N GLU A 50 4.53 -0.31 17.03
CA GLU A 50 3.60 0.20 16.04
C GLU A 50 3.73 1.71 15.88
N PHE A 51 3.23 2.22 14.76
CA PHE A 51 3.01 3.65 14.58
C PHE A 51 1.51 3.92 14.72
N LYS A 52 1.14 4.81 15.63
CA LYS A 52 -0.27 5.14 15.91
C LYS A 52 -0.86 6.17 14.95
N ASP A 53 -0.01 6.93 14.29
CA ASP A 53 -0.41 7.98 13.36
C ASP A 53 0.17 7.72 11.97
N TYR A 54 -0.75 7.53 11.04
CA TYR A 54 -0.47 7.23 9.65
C TYR A 54 -1.71 7.58 8.81
N GLU A 55 -1.51 7.75 7.52
CA GLU A 55 -2.54 8.02 6.54
C GLU A 55 -2.20 7.31 5.24
N GLY A 56 -3.18 7.17 4.35
CA GLY A 56 -2.95 6.59 3.05
C GLY A 56 -4.23 6.32 2.31
N ASN A 57 -4.06 5.91 1.06
CA ASN A 57 -5.16 5.60 0.16
C ASN A 57 -4.84 4.32 -0.60
N VAL A 58 -5.87 3.50 -0.81
CA VAL A 58 -5.81 2.31 -1.65
C VAL A 58 -6.88 2.41 -2.74
N SER A 59 -6.53 1.99 -3.95
CA SER A 59 -7.47 1.83 -5.04
C SER A 59 -7.44 0.39 -5.53
N ILE A 60 -8.62 -0.23 -5.59
CA ILE A 60 -8.80 -1.61 -6.04
C ILE A 60 -9.70 -1.60 -7.27
N LEU A 61 -9.25 -2.23 -8.34
CA LEU A 61 -10.00 -2.44 -9.57
C LEU A 61 -10.07 -3.93 -9.84
N ASN A 62 -11.28 -4.48 -9.97
CA ASN A 62 -11.49 -5.91 -10.26
C ASN A 62 -10.73 -6.85 -9.31
N ASP A 63 -10.79 -6.56 -8.00
CA ASP A 63 -10.11 -7.31 -6.93
C ASP A 63 -8.56 -7.25 -6.98
N GLU A 64 -7.98 -6.37 -7.81
CA GLU A 64 -6.54 -6.08 -7.88
C GLU A 64 -6.21 -4.67 -7.41
N ILE A 65 -5.06 -4.50 -6.75
CA ILE A 65 -4.61 -3.19 -6.28
C ILE A 65 -4.02 -2.43 -7.46
N VAL A 66 -4.55 -1.24 -7.73
CA VAL A 66 -4.07 -0.36 -8.82
C VAL A 66 -3.35 0.89 -8.32
N ALA A 67 -3.60 1.30 -7.08
CA ALA A 67 -2.84 2.34 -6.41
C ALA A 67 -2.77 2.07 -4.91
N LEU A 68 -1.63 2.39 -4.31
CA LEU A 68 -1.43 2.36 -2.87
C LEU A 68 -0.38 3.41 -2.51
N ASN A 69 -0.75 4.37 -1.66
CA ASN A 69 0.19 5.30 -1.06
C ASN A 69 -0.08 5.41 0.43
N GLY A 70 0.95 5.70 1.20
CA GLY A 70 0.79 5.93 2.63
C GLY A 70 1.93 6.71 3.24
N ASN A 71 1.61 7.42 4.31
CA ASN A 71 2.55 8.13 5.16
C ASN A 71 2.41 7.62 6.60
N VAL A 72 3.53 7.49 7.28
CA VAL A 72 3.61 7.12 8.69
C VAL A 72 4.38 8.22 9.41
N PHE A 73 3.80 8.74 10.50
CA PHE A 73 4.42 9.81 11.27
C PHE A 73 5.30 9.21 12.36
N VAL A 74 6.62 9.45 12.27
CA VAL A 74 7.64 8.82 13.13
C VAL A 74 7.38 9.11 14.61
N ASN A 75 6.87 10.29 14.93
CA ASN A 75 6.59 10.69 16.32
C ASN A 75 5.53 9.84 17.02
N SER A 76 4.75 9.07 16.27
CA SER A 76 3.68 8.21 16.78
C SER A 76 4.12 6.79 17.13
N VAL A 77 5.43 6.52 17.11
CA VAL A 77 5.95 5.21 17.47
C VAL A 77 5.64 4.87 18.93
N GLU A 78 5.14 3.66 19.14
CA GLU A 78 4.95 3.05 20.45
C GLU A 78 5.50 1.63 20.43
N SER A 79 6.47 1.37 21.30
CA SER A 79 7.01 0.02 21.54
C SER A 79 6.68 -0.49 22.95
N GLY A 80 5.98 0.31 23.76
CA GLY A 80 5.69 0.01 25.17
C GLY A 80 6.81 0.39 26.14
N ASP A 81 7.89 1.04 25.67
CA ASP A 81 8.98 1.58 26.48
C ASP A 81 9.31 3.00 26.00
N LYS A 82 9.07 3.99 26.87
CA LYS A 82 9.26 5.41 26.52
C LYS A 82 10.69 5.76 26.13
N THR A 83 11.69 5.17 26.80
CA THR A 83 13.11 5.43 26.53
C THR A 83 13.48 4.87 25.16
N ARG A 84 12.94 3.70 24.81
CA ARG A 84 13.11 3.11 23.49
C ARG A 84 12.39 3.93 22.41
N ASP A 85 11.19 4.42 22.68
CA ASP A 85 10.45 5.26 21.74
C ASP A 85 11.16 6.60 21.50
N GLU A 86 11.83 7.16 22.51
CA GLU A 86 12.74 8.31 22.35
C GLU A 86 13.95 7.96 21.49
N HIS A 87 14.57 6.80 21.70
CA HIS A 87 15.71 6.35 20.89
C HIS A 87 15.32 6.14 19.42
N ILE A 88 14.18 5.48 19.15
CA ILE A 88 13.67 5.26 17.79
C ILE A 88 13.46 6.61 17.07
N ARG A 89 12.90 7.62 17.75
CA ARG A 89 12.70 8.95 17.18
C ARG A 89 13.98 9.77 17.03
N GLY A 90 15.05 9.41 17.74
CA GLY A 90 16.29 10.15 17.80
C GLY A 90 17.09 10.17 16.50
N GLU A 91 18.10 11.05 16.46
CA GLU A 91 18.96 11.34 15.30
C GLU A 91 19.70 10.14 14.71
N VAL A 92 19.88 9.09 15.53
CA VAL A 92 20.63 7.88 15.17
C VAL A 92 19.79 6.95 14.27
N LEU A 93 18.46 6.96 14.44
CA LEU A 93 17.57 5.98 13.82
C LEU A 93 16.64 6.64 12.81
N PHE A 94 15.61 7.39 13.24
CA PHE A 94 14.70 8.07 12.30
C PHE A 94 14.88 9.59 12.21
N ASP A 95 15.58 10.23 13.15
CA ASP A 95 15.71 11.69 13.25
C ASP A 95 14.36 12.39 13.00
N SER A 96 13.36 12.12 13.84
CA SER A 96 11.98 12.52 13.58
C SER A 96 11.77 14.04 13.50
N LYS A 97 12.74 14.82 14.02
CA LYS A 97 12.76 16.28 13.88
C LYS A 97 13.08 16.71 12.45
N LYS A 98 13.98 16.00 11.78
CA LYS A 98 14.39 16.30 10.39
C LYS A 98 13.59 15.53 9.35
N TYR A 99 13.25 14.28 9.65
CA TYR A 99 12.49 13.37 8.79
C TYR A 99 11.25 12.86 9.53
N PRO A 100 10.20 13.70 9.68
CA PRO A 100 9.03 13.35 10.48
C PRO A 100 8.14 12.26 9.87
N ILE A 101 8.33 11.96 8.58
CA ILE A 101 7.44 11.10 7.79
C ILE A 101 8.26 9.99 7.13
N ILE A 102 7.77 8.76 7.24
CA ILE A 102 8.10 7.64 6.37
C ILE A 102 7.01 7.56 5.32
N SER A 103 7.36 7.53 4.03
CA SER A 103 6.37 7.46 2.95
C SER A 103 6.56 6.23 2.08
N PHE A 104 5.47 5.73 1.50
CA PHE A 104 5.47 4.68 0.50
C PHE A 104 4.57 5.07 -0.67
N LYS A 105 5.08 4.84 -1.89
CA LYS A 105 4.34 5.02 -3.13
C LYS A 105 4.49 3.79 -4.03
N MET A 106 3.38 3.11 -4.28
CA MET A 106 3.33 1.98 -5.18
C MET A 106 3.71 2.38 -6.61
N SER A 107 4.48 1.52 -7.27
CA SER A 107 4.86 1.62 -8.69
C SER A 107 4.28 0.47 -9.53
N LYS A 108 4.12 -0.72 -8.96
CA LYS A 108 3.61 -1.89 -9.67
C LYS A 108 2.90 -2.86 -8.72
N TYR A 109 1.85 -3.50 -9.22
CA TYR A 109 1.24 -4.69 -8.60
C TYR A 109 1.45 -5.90 -9.50
N GLU A 110 1.75 -7.04 -8.89
CA GLU A 110 1.90 -8.33 -9.56
C GLU A 110 1.00 -9.34 -8.88
N ALA A 111 -0.09 -9.70 -9.54
CA ALA A 111 -1.00 -10.74 -9.07
C ALA A 111 -0.32 -12.11 -9.17
N LEU A 112 -0.40 -12.90 -8.10
CA LEU A 112 0.19 -14.24 -8.04
C LEU A 112 -0.86 -15.35 -8.02
N SER A 113 -1.92 -15.18 -7.24
CA SER A 113 -3.00 -16.17 -7.14
C SER A 113 -4.28 -15.54 -6.65
N SER A 114 -5.43 -16.02 -7.12
CA SER A 114 -6.73 -15.67 -6.55
C SER A 114 -7.60 -16.91 -6.40
N ALA A 115 -8.10 -17.17 -5.19
CA ALA A 115 -8.98 -18.29 -4.89
C ALA A 115 -9.85 -17.97 -3.67
N ASN A 116 -11.12 -18.39 -3.69
CA ASN A 116 -12.06 -18.28 -2.56
C ASN A 116 -12.17 -16.85 -1.98
N GLY A 117 -12.17 -15.83 -2.84
CA GLY A 117 -12.25 -14.42 -2.42
C GLY A 117 -10.97 -13.88 -1.76
N ILE A 118 -9.85 -14.59 -1.89
CA ILE A 118 -8.53 -14.19 -1.41
C ILE A 118 -7.59 -14.07 -2.61
N SER A 119 -7.07 -12.86 -2.83
CA SER A 119 -6.05 -12.57 -3.83
C SER A 119 -4.70 -12.34 -3.14
N LYS A 120 -3.65 -12.97 -3.65
CA LYS A 120 -2.26 -12.75 -3.23
C LYS A 120 -1.46 -12.14 -4.37
N GLY A 121 -0.50 -11.31 -4.01
CA GLY A 121 0.32 -10.60 -4.97
C GLY A 121 1.56 -9.99 -4.35
N LYS A 122 2.31 -9.26 -5.17
CA LYS A 122 3.43 -8.42 -4.75
C LYS A 122 3.15 -6.96 -5.12
N ILE A 123 3.36 -6.06 -4.17
CA ILE A 123 3.32 -4.62 -4.39
C ILE A 123 4.75 -4.11 -4.36
N TYR A 124 5.19 -3.56 -5.49
CA TYR A 124 6.46 -2.86 -5.62
C TYR A 124 6.21 -1.37 -5.44
N GLY A 125 7.13 -0.68 -4.77
CA GLY A 125 7.03 0.76 -4.64
C GLY A 125 8.25 1.38 -3.99
N LEU A 126 8.31 2.71 -4.07
CA LEU A 126 9.38 3.50 -3.49
C LEU A 126 9.00 3.84 -2.05
N MET A 127 9.80 3.40 -1.10
CA MET A 127 9.74 3.82 0.30
C MET A 127 10.79 4.89 0.57
N ASN A 128 10.42 5.98 1.23
CA ASN A 128 11.35 6.94 1.80
C ASN A 128 11.32 6.87 3.32
N ALA A 129 12.49 6.71 3.94
CA ALA A 129 12.64 6.78 5.39
C ALA A 129 14.01 7.41 5.71
N HIS A 130 14.05 8.28 6.72
CA HIS A 130 15.28 8.97 7.15
C HIS A 130 16.02 9.66 5.97
N GLY A 131 15.25 10.23 5.03
CA GLY A 131 15.78 10.92 3.85
C GLY A 131 16.35 10.02 2.75
N VAL A 132 16.33 8.69 2.92
CA VAL A 132 16.79 7.73 1.91
C VAL A 132 15.59 7.05 1.25
N SER A 133 15.60 6.99 -0.08
CA SER A 133 14.58 6.28 -0.86
C SER A 133 15.07 4.92 -1.35
N LYS A 134 14.24 3.89 -1.20
CA LYS A 134 14.51 2.51 -1.64
C LYS A 134 13.28 1.85 -2.23
N ASP A 135 13.50 1.03 -3.26
CA ASP A 135 12.46 0.17 -3.79
C ASP A 135 12.23 -1.00 -2.81
N ILE A 136 10.99 -1.12 -2.34
CA ILE A 136 10.55 -2.16 -1.42
C ILE A 136 9.47 -2.99 -2.11
N VAL A 137 9.45 -4.29 -1.76
CA VAL A 137 8.42 -5.22 -2.20
C VAL A 137 7.65 -5.68 -0.98
N PHE A 138 6.33 -5.50 -1.01
CA PHE A 138 5.41 -6.06 -0.03
C PHE A 138 4.75 -7.32 -0.61
N ASP A 139 4.71 -8.38 0.18
CA ASP A 139 3.76 -9.47 -0.05
C ASP A 139 2.38 -8.99 0.40
N SER A 140 1.41 -9.02 -0.52
CA SER A 140 0.05 -8.56 -0.28
C SER A 140 -0.94 -9.71 -0.24
N THR A 141 -1.89 -9.64 0.67
CA THR A 141 -3.12 -10.45 0.67
C THR A 141 -4.32 -9.53 0.72
N VAL A 142 -5.21 -9.64 -0.26
CA VAL A 142 -6.51 -8.97 -0.32
C VAL A 142 -7.59 -10.01 -0.04
N LYS A 143 -8.38 -9.82 1.01
CA LYS A 143 -9.54 -10.65 1.33
C LYS A 143 -10.81 -9.84 1.13
N LYS A 144 -11.69 -10.31 0.25
CA LYS A 144 -13.03 -9.75 0.06
C LYS A 144 -13.95 -10.20 1.21
N THR A 145 -14.68 -9.27 1.80
CA THR A 145 -15.67 -9.50 2.85
C THR A 145 -17.00 -8.89 2.44
N GLU A 146 -18.07 -9.16 3.20
CA GLU A 146 -19.37 -8.52 2.98
C GLU A 146 -19.32 -6.99 3.19
N GLU A 147 -18.40 -6.53 4.05
CA GLU A 147 -18.22 -5.11 4.40
C GLU A 147 -17.17 -4.39 3.53
N GLY A 148 -16.46 -5.09 2.63
CA GLY A 148 -15.45 -4.50 1.75
C GLY A 148 -14.21 -5.38 1.55
N TYR A 149 -13.02 -4.80 1.73
CA TYR A 149 -11.74 -5.48 1.53
C TYR A 149 -10.86 -5.34 2.78
N ILE A 150 -10.19 -6.44 3.14
CA ILE A 150 -9.09 -6.43 4.11
C ILE A 150 -7.79 -6.59 3.34
N LEU A 151 -6.89 -5.61 3.46
CA LEU A 151 -5.55 -5.64 2.89
C LEU A 151 -4.52 -5.94 3.98
N THR A 152 -3.68 -6.95 3.76
CA THR A 152 -2.51 -7.23 4.60
C THR A 152 -1.26 -7.13 3.77
N LEU A 153 -0.29 -6.35 4.25
CA LEU A 153 1.00 -6.12 3.61
C LEU A 153 2.13 -6.53 4.56
N ASN A 154 3.08 -7.31 4.07
CA ASN A 154 4.25 -7.70 4.84
C ASN A 154 5.53 -7.49 4.01
N SER A 155 6.56 -6.97 4.65
CA SER A 155 7.90 -6.88 4.08
C SER A 155 8.94 -6.94 5.19
N THR A 156 10.19 -7.23 4.84
CA THR A 156 11.34 -7.16 5.72
C THR A 156 12.36 -6.21 5.10
N VAL A 157 12.85 -5.27 5.91
CA VAL A 157 13.84 -4.28 5.49
C VAL A 157 15.02 -4.30 6.46
N ASP A 158 16.21 -4.06 5.94
CA ASP A 158 17.41 -3.84 6.76
C ASP A 158 17.59 -2.33 6.91
N VAL A 159 17.15 -1.78 8.04
CA VAL A 159 17.17 -0.32 8.28
C VAL A 159 18.56 0.30 8.13
N LYS A 160 19.63 -0.46 8.39
CA LYS A 160 21.00 0.02 8.26
C LYS A 160 21.46 0.02 6.81
N LYS A 161 21.27 -1.10 6.11
CA LYS A 161 21.70 -1.26 4.73
C LYS A 161 20.83 -0.46 3.74
N ASP A 162 19.53 -0.41 4.02
CA ASP A 162 18.55 0.16 3.10
C ASP A 162 18.37 1.66 3.35
N PHE A 163 18.39 2.12 4.60
CA PHE A 163 18.08 3.51 4.95
C PHE A 163 19.18 4.26 5.73
N ASN A 164 20.38 3.68 5.82
CA ASN A 164 21.53 4.26 6.51
C ASN A 164 21.27 4.60 8.00
N MET A 165 20.32 3.90 8.63
CA MET A 165 20.01 4.09 10.05
C MET A 165 21.01 3.33 10.92
N GLN A 166 21.35 3.88 12.07
CA GLN A 166 22.25 3.24 13.03
C GLN A 166 21.42 2.55 14.13
N SER A 167 21.92 1.42 14.63
CA SER A 167 21.28 0.58 15.65
C SER A 167 22.06 0.55 16.96
#